data_AF-A0A3P1URU0-F1
#
_entry.id   AF-A0A3P1URU0-F1
#
_cell.length_a   1.000
_cell.length_b   1.000
_cell.length_c   1.000
_cell.angle_alpha   90.00
_cell.angle_beta   90.00
_cell.angle_gamma   90.00
#
_symmetry.space_group_name_H-M   'P 1'
#
loop_
_entity.id
_entity.type
_entity.pdbx_description
1 polymer ?
#
loop_
_entity_poly.entity_id
_entity_poly.type
_entity_poly.pdbx_seq_one_letter_code
_entity_poly.pdbx_strand_id
1 'polypeptide(L)'
;MPRVNTPYRPPVPGSTAARRAALRARAEQSAGQSPRSPRGGQGRQDTRGARGGARAPSSSDRYGGDVLSADPHRQGPHAVRPASVSMPVARGMVVEDRRTGFVGAAVAVEKSGGQHLVVLEDRHGTRRAFPLGPGFWFEGRPVILDPPVARRRPSAGPRSATGRRLTASGSYAVEGERARVARASRIWVEGRHDAELVERVWGDDLRHEGVVVLMLDGVDNLVPVLEDFAPSPQRRAGVLVDHLVAGSKEWRIAEQVRAMPGGDDVLVLGHPYVDVWQAVKPERLGLERWPDIPRGTDIKHGTLEALGWPHADQADIARGWKRILGAVRSYKDLEPSLLGRMEELIDFVTAPGTR
;
A
#
# COMPACT_ATOMS: atom_id res chain seq x y z
N MET A 1 38.69 30.50 5.90
CA MET A 1 37.95 29.29 5.47
C MET A 1 38.02 29.19 3.95
N PRO A 2 38.90 28.36 3.37
CA PRO A 2 38.97 28.25 1.92
C PRO A 2 37.77 27.46 1.40
N ARG A 3 37.06 28.00 0.40
CA ARG A 3 35.97 27.32 -0.31
C ARG A 3 36.59 26.26 -1.23
N VAL A 4 36.42 24.99 -0.87
CA VAL A 4 36.76 23.87 -1.76
C VAL A 4 35.70 23.83 -2.86
N ASN A 5 36.06 24.35 -4.03
CA ASN A 5 35.24 24.28 -5.23
C ASN A 5 35.38 22.87 -5.80
N THR A 6 34.45 21.98 -5.49
CA THR A 6 34.44 20.63 -6.08
C THR A 6 34.10 20.78 -7.57
N PRO A 7 34.94 20.31 -8.51
CA PRO A 7 34.63 20.41 -9.93
C PRO A 7 33.40 19.56 -10.25
N TYR A 8 32.48 20.13 -11.03
CA TYR A 8 31.30 19.43 -11.56
C TYR A 8 31.76 18.22 -12.37
N ARG A 9 31.52 17.02 -11.84
CA ARG A 9 31.74 15.76 -12.54
C ARG A 9 30.45 15.43 -13.31
N PRO A 10 30.49 15.18 -14.63
CA PRO A 10 29.31 14.75 -15.36
C PRO A 10 28.73 13.47 -14.73
N PRO A 11 27.41 13.32 -14.67
CA PRO A 11 26.78 12.15 -14.05
C PRO A 11 27.25 10.88 -14.75
N VAL A 12 27.68 9.89 -13.96
CA VAL A 12 28.09 8.57 -14.46
C VAL A 12 26.88 7.94 -15.17
N PRO A 13 27.05 7.33 -16.36
CA PRO A 13 25.97 6.59 -17.01
C PRO A 13 25.39 5.52 -16.06
N GLY A 14 24.08 5.56 -15.82
CA GLY A 14 23.40 4.68 -14.85
C GLY A 14 23.21 5.28 -13.45
N SER A 15 23.72 6.48 -13.16
CA SER A 15 23.47 7.16 -11.88
C SER A 15 22.02 7.62 -11.73
N THR A 16 21.57 7.69 -10.48
CA THR A 16 20.26 8.19 -10.05
C THR A 16 19.90 9.53 -10.71
N ALA A 17 20.88 10.42 -10.89
CA ALA A 17 20.70 11.71 -11.55
C ALA A 17 20.35 11.56 -13.05
N ALA A 18 21.05 10.68 -13.78
CA ALA A 18 20.78 10.40 -15.19
C ALA A 18 19.41 9.74 -15.38
N ARG A 19 19.05 8.79 -14.51
CA ARG A 19 17.72 8.15 -14.49
C ARG A 19 16.60 9.17 -14.26
N ARG A 20 16.73 10.03 -13.24
CA ARG A 20 15.75 11.09 -12.94
C ARG A 20 15.63 12.10 -14.07
N ALA A 21 16.72 12.42 -14.78
CA ALA A 21 16.68 13.28 -15.96
C ALA A 21 15.92 12.62 -17.12
N ALA A 22 16.15 11.32 -17.39
CA ALA A 22 15.42 10.57 -18.41
C ALA A 22 13.91 10.48 -18.09
N LEU A 23 13.55 10.23 -16.83
CA LEU A 23 12.16 10.23 -16.36
C LEU A 23 11.51 11.60 -16.54
N ARG A 24 12.23 12.69 -16.26
CA ARG A 24 11.74 14.06 -16.49
C ARG A 24 11.39 14.29 -17.96
N ALA A 25 12.30 13.94 -18.88
CA ALA A 25 12.13 14.13 -20.31
C ALA A 25 10.97 13.29 -20.87
N ARG A 26 10.85 12.01 -20.47
CA ARG A 26 9.74 11.14 -20.88
C ARG A 26 8.40 11.63 -20.37
N ALA A 27 8.35 12.03 -19.10
CA ALA A 27 7.12 12.56 -18.56
C ALA A 27 6.72 13.85 -19.31
N GLU A 28 7.67 14.65 -19.84
CA GLU A 28 7.37 15.90 -20.59
C GLU A 28 6.70 15.56 -21.92
N GLN A 29 7.19 14.52 -22.59
CA GLN A 29 6.57 13.97 -23.80
C GLN A 29 5.16 13.42 -23.53
N SER A 30 4.94 12.76 -22.37
CA SER A 30 3.62 12.24 -22.01
C SER A 30 2.60 13.34 -21.66
N ALA A 31 3.04 14.46 -21.07
CA ALA A 31 2.16 15.58 -20.72
C ALA A 31 1.65 16.34 -21.95
N GLY A 32 2.35 16.29 -23.08
CA GLY A 32 1.92 16.86 -24.36
C GLY A 32 0.90 16.00 -25.12
N GLN A 33 0.67 14.74 -24.70
CA GLN A 33 -0.32 13.85 -25.31
C GLN A 33 -1.61 13.91 -24.49
N SER A 34 -2.58 14.71 -24.96
CA SER A 34 -3.92 14.74 -24.38
C SER A 34 -4.53 13.33 -24.40
N PRO A 35 -5.03 12.80 -23.27
CA PRO A 35 -5.63 11.48 -23.26
C PRO A 35 -6.98 11.54 -24.00
N ARG A 36 -7.05 10.87 -25.15
CA ARG A 36 -8.32 10.54 -25.81
C ARG A 36 -9.17 9.73 -24.84
N SER A 37 -10.41 10.18 -24.60
CA SER A 37 -11.38 9.51 -23.75
C SER A 37 -11.62 8.07 -24.21
N PRO A 38 -11.50 7.04 -23.35
CA PRO A 38 -11.97 5.71 -23.70
C PRO A 38 -13.50 5.66 -23.61
N ARG A 39 -14.13 5.29 -24.72
CA ARG A 39 -15.54 4.89 -24.77
C ARG A 39 -15.77 3.67 -23.87
N GLY A 40 -16.93 3.66 -23.21
CA GLY A 40 -17.33 2.68 -22.22
C GLY A 40 -17.29 1.22 -22.70
N GLY A 41 -16.84 0.35 -21.80
CA GLY A 41 -16.95 -1.09 -21.88
C GLY A 41 -17.53 -1.62 -20.57
N GLN A 42 -18.56 -2.46 -20.69
CA GLN A 42 -19.37 -3.03 -19.62
C GLN A 42 -18.52 -3.85 -18.64
N GLY A 43 -18.64 -3.53 -17.34
CA GLY A 43 -18.03 -4.31 -16.25
C GLY A 43 -18.84 -5.56 -15.95
N ARG A 44 -18.22 -6.74 -16.14
CA ARG A 44 -18.64 -8.00 -15.53
C ARG A 44 -18.35 -7.96 -14.03
N GLN A 45 -19.31 -8.39 -13.23
CA GLN A 45 -19.20 -8.52 -11.78
C GLN A 45 -18.46 -9.83 -11.43
N ASP A 46 -17.29 -9.69 -10.81
CA ASP A 46 -16.63 -10.78 -10.08
C ASP A 46 -17.19 -10.84 -8.66
N THR A 47 -17.82 -11.97 -8.35
CA THR A 47 -18.27 -12.33 -7.01
C THR A 47 -17.11 -12.92 -6.20
N ARG A 48 -16.76 -12.30 -5.06
CA ARG A 48 -16.10 -12.99 -3.94
C ARG A 48 -16.09 -12.13 -2.66
N GLY A 49 -16.49 -12.73 -1.54
CA GLY A 49 -16.09 -12.28 -0.20
C GLY A 49 -17.21 -12.09 0.83
N ALA A 50 -18.10 -13.07 1.01
CA ALA A 50 -19.02 -13.10 2.16
C ALA A 50 -18.24 -13.34 3.47
N ARG A 51 -18.29 -12.37 4.39
CA ARG A 51 -17.91 -12.56 5.80
C ARG A 51 -19.07 -13.24 6.53
N GLY A 52 -18.73 -14.24 7.35
CA GLY A 52 -19.65 -15.18 7.97
C GLY A 52 -20.79 -14.55 8.75
N GLY A 53 -22.02 -14.83 8.30
CA GLY A 53 -23.24 -14.73 9.08
C GLY A 53 -23.57 -16.09 9.70
N ALA A 54 -24.23 -16.08 10.85
CA ALA A 54 -24.64 -17.25 11.61
C ALA A 54 -25.37 -18.28 10.72
N ARG A 55 -24.99 -19.55 10.90
CA ARG A 55 -25.43 -20.67 10.05
C ARG A 55 -26.83 -21.10 10.47
N ALA A 56 -27.79 -21.07 9.54
CA ALA A 56 -29.12 -21.60 9.77
C ALA A 56 -29.09 -23.12 10.02
N PRO A 57 -30.02 -23.68 10.81
CA PRO A 57 -30.09 -25.12 11.05
C PRO A 57 -30.29 -25.88 9.73
N SER A 58 -29.56 -26.99 9.58
CA SER A 58 -29.62 -27.87 8.40
C SER A 58 -30.29 -29.19 8.77
N SER A 59 -30.79 -29.95 7.78
CA SER A 59 -31.53 -31.20 8.01
C SER A 59 -30.75 -32.28 8.78
N SER A 60 -29.42 -32.17 8.85
CA SER A 60 -28.54 -33.05 9.62
C SER A 60 -28.36 -32.63 11.08
N ASP A 61 -28.89 -31.48 11.50
CA ASP A 61 -28.78 -30.97 12.86
C ASP A 61 -30.05 -30.22 13.27
N ARG A 62 -31.01 -30.97 13.82
CA ARG A 62 -32.34 -30.47 14.16
C ARG A 62 -32.36 -29.54 15.38
N TYR A 63 -31.27 -29.48 16.16
CA TYR A 63 -31.20 -28.69 17.40
C TYR A 63 -29.86 -27.96 17.66
N GLY A 64 -28.85 -28.08 16.80
CA GLY A 64 -27.50 -27.55 17.02
C GLY A 64 -27.28 -26.09 16.65
N GLY A 65 -28.17 -25.24 17.14
CA GLY A 65 -27.99 -23.80 17.22
C GLY A 65 -28.87 -23.26 18.33
N ASP A 66 -28.44 -22.20 19.01
CA ASP A 66 -29.30 -21.51 19.99
C ASP A 66 -30.60 -21.09 19.30
N VAL A 67 -31.71 -21.73 19.66
CA VAL A 67 -33.02 -21.57 19.02
C VAL A 67 -33.60 -20.17 19.24
N LEU A 68 -33.05 -19.41 20.20
CA LEU A 68 -33.38 -18.00 20.45
C LEU A 68 -32.46 -17.02 19.71
N SER A 69 -31.36 -17.50 19.10
CA SER A 69 -30.37 -16.63 18.44
C SER A 69 -30.86 -16.03 17.12
N ALA A 70 -31.86 -16.66 16.49
CA ALA A 70 -32.47 -16.19 15.26
C ALA A 70 -33.98 -16.08 15.46
N ASP A 71 -34.49 -14.85 15.58
CA ASP A 71 -35.93 -14.59 15.61
C ASP A 71 -36.50 -14.71 14.18
N PRO A 72 -37.26 -15.77 13.84
CA PRO A 72 -37.81 -15.97 12.51
C PRO A 72 -38.89 -14.94 12.13
N HIS A 73 -39.41 -14.18 13.10
CA HIS A 73 -40.27 -13.03 12.81
C HIS A 73 -39.47 -11.80 12.38
N ARG A 74 -38.17 -11.75 12.66
CA ARG A 74 -37.26 -10.64 12.33
C ARG A 74 -36.26 -10.96 11.22
N GLN A 75 -35.93 -12.23 11.04
CA GLN A 75 -34.86 -12.72 10.17
C GLN A 75 -35.39 -13.76 9.17
N GLY A 76 -34.95 -13.68 7.91
CA GLY A 76 -35.30 -14.62 6.85
C GLY A 76 -36.31 -14.09 5.79
N PRO A 77 -36.48 -14.81 4.67
CA PRO A 77 -37.26 -14.34 3.51
C PRO A 77 -38.76 -14.21 3.76
N HIS A 78 -39.30 -14.80 4.83
CA HIS A 78 -40.72 -14.74 5.22
C HIS A 78 -40.95 -14.03 6.56
N ALA A 79 -39.98 -13.24 7.03
CA ALA A 79 -40.09 -12.52 8.30
C ALA A 79 -41.28 -11.55 8.29
N VAL A 80 -42.17 -11.68 9.28
CA VAL A 80 -43.39 -10.87 9.40
C VAL A 80 -43.07 -9.42 9.83
N ARG A 81 -41.90 -9.20 10.48
CA ARG A 81 -41.42 -7.89 10.96
C ARG A 81 -39.90 -7.74 10.72
N PRO A 82 -39.45 -7.62 9.46
CA PRO A 82 -38.02 -7.62 9.14
C PRO A 82 -37.26 -6.52 9.90
N ALA A 83 -36.10 -6.88 10.45
CA ALA A 83 -35.22 -5.92 11.09
C ALA A 83 -34.68 -4.90 10.07
N SER A 84 -34.57 -3.63 10.47
CA SER A 84 -34.00 -2.61 9.60
C SER A 84 -32.50 -2.84 9.43
N VAL A 85 -32.03 -2.83 8.19
CA VAL A 85 -30.60 -2.99 7.88
C VAL A 85 -29.97 -1.62 7.68
N SER A 86 -28.83 -1.39 8.33
CA SER A 86 -28.01 -0.18 8.12
C SER A 86 -27.51 -0.14 6.69
N MET A 87 -27.73 0.98 6.00
CA MET A 87 -27.40 1.15 4.59
C MET A 87 -26.90 2.57 4.34
N PRO A 88 -25.65 2.74 3.88
CA PRO A 88 -25.16 4.06 3.51
C PRO A 88 -25.90 4.56 2.27
N VAL A 89 -26.36 5.81 2.33
CA VAL A 89 -27.05 6.43 1.20
C VAL A 89 -26.11 6.57 0.00
N ALA A 90 -26.59 6.12 -1.16
CA ALA A 90 -25.90 6.26 -2.44
C ALA A 90 -26.68 7.17 -3.38
N ARG A 91 -25.98 8.00 -4.17
CA ARG A 91 -26.63 8.87 -5.16
C ARG A 91 -27.36 8.01 -6.20
N GLY A 92 -28.62 8.34 -6.47
CA GLY A 92 -29.51 7.59 -7.36
C GLY A 92 -30.26 6.44 -6.70
N MET A 93 -30.00 6.14 -5.42
CA MET A 93 -30.74 5.15 -4.67
C MET A 93 -32.20 5.59 -4.48
N VAL A 94 -33.15 4.78 -4.91
CA VAL A 94 -34.59 5.07 -4.76
C VAL A 94 -35.07 4.50 -3.43
N VAL A 95 -35.56 5.37 -2.56
CA VAL A 95 -36.07 5.00 -1.22
C VAL A 95 -37.45 5.60 -1.00
N GLU A 96 -38.24 4.93 -0.16
CA GLU A 96 -39.54 5.39 0.30
C GLU A 96 -39.44 5.84 1.77
N ASP A 97 -39.84 7.07 2.08
CA ASP A 97 -40.05 7.51 3.46
C ASP A 97 -41.38 6.98 3.99
N ARG A 98 -41.35 6.10 4.99
CA ARG A 98 -42.56 5.40 5.47
C ARG A 98 -43.56 6.33 6.13
N ARG A 99 -43.10 7.45 6.70
CA ARG A 99 -43.97 8.39 7.42
C ARG A 99 -44.83 9.22 6.45
N THR A 100 -44.25 9.64 5.33
CA THR A 100 -44.92 10.51 4.35
C THR A 100 -45.35 9.80 3.08
N GLY A 101 -44.90 8.56 2.86
CA GLY A 101 -45.15 7.80 1.63
C GLY A 101 -44.38 8.35 0.41
N PHE A 102 -43.41 9.24 0.63
CA PHE A 102 -42.68 9.88 -0.47
C PHE A 102 -41.62 8.92 -1.02
N VAL A 103 -41.68 8.66 -2.34
CA VAL A 103 -40.72 7.82 -3.06
C VAL A 103 -39.87 8.68 -3.96
N GLY A 104 -38.54 8.62 -3.81
CA GLY A 104 -37.63 9.39 -4.65
C GLY A 104 -36.20 8.87 -4.65
N ALA A 105 -35.45 9.29 -5.66
CA ALA A 105 -34.02 9.01 -5.79
C ALA A 105 -33.20 9.97 -4.93
N ALA A 106 -32.23 9.45 -4.18
CA ALA A 106 -31.29 10.27 -3.41
C ALA A 106 -30.38 11.07 -4.33
N VAL A 107 -30.57 12.40 -4.36
CA VAL A 107 -29.80 13.29 -5.23
C VAL A 107 -28.66 14.00 -4.51
N ALA A 108 -28.82 14.23 -3.20
CA ALA A 108 -27.84 14.89 -2.34
C ALA A 108 -28.00 14.45 -0.88
N VAL A 109 -26.96 14.71 -0.08
CA VAL A 109 -27.01 14.65 1.37
C VAL A 109 -26.47 15.97 1.89
N GLU A 110 -27.28 16.68 2.65
CA GLU A 110 -26.98 18.01 3.17
C GLU A 110 -26.80 17.93 4.68
N LYS A 111 -25.97 18.82 5.23
CA LYS A 111 -25.80 18.96 6.67
C LYS A 111 -26.48 20.25 7.10
N SER A 112 -27.53 20.15 7.92
CA SER A 112 -28.28 21.29 8.43
C SER A 112 -28.58 21.09 9.91
N GLY A 113 -28.34 22.12 10.73
CA GLY A 113 -28.67 22.09 12.16
C GLY A 113 -28.00 20.96 12.97
N GLY A 114 -26.83 20.46 12.55
CA GLY A 114 -26.15 19.34 13.20
C GLY A 114 -26.63 17.94 12.77
N GLN A 115 -27.64 17.86 11.90
CA GLN A 115 -28.16 16.61 11.34
C GLN A 115 -27.79 16.45 9.86
N HIS A 116 -27.79 15.22 9.37
CA HIS A 116 -27.66 14.92 7.95
C HIS A 116 -29.06 14.69 7.37
N LEU A 117 -29.37 15.38 6.27
CA LEU A 117 -30.61 15.26 5.54
C LEU A 117 -30.33 14.63 4.18
N VAL A 118 -31.06 13.59 3.79
CA VAL A 118 -31.08 13.10 2.41
C VAL A 118 -32.11 13.89 1.61
N VAL A 119 -31.71 14.40 0.45
CA VAL A 119 -32.60 15.03 -0.52
C VAL A 119 -33.04 13.97 -1.52
N LEU A 120 -34.34 13.71 -1.56
CA LEU A 120 -34.98 12.77 -2.49
C LEU A 120 -35.70 13.54 -3.59
N GLU A 121 -35.53 13.10 -4.83
CA GLU A 121 -36.22 13.63 -6.01
C GLU A 121 -37.19 12.57 -6.56
N ASP A 122 -38.48 12.91 -6.68
CA ASP A 122 -39.47 12.01 -7.27
C ASP A 122 -39.44 12.03 -8.81
N ARG A 123 -40.28 11.19 -9.43
CA ARG A 123 -40.40 11.10 -10.90
C ARG A 123 -40.95 12.38 -11.57
N HIS A 124 -41.53 13.29 -10.80
CA HIS A 124 -42.07 14.56 -11.28
C HIS A 124 -41.09 15.73 -11.04
N GLY A 125 -39.89 15.44 -10.50
CA GLY A 125 -38.85 16.43 -10.21
C GLY A 125 -39.04 17.14 -8.86
N THR A 126 -40.00 16.72 -8.03
CA THR A 126 -40.21 17.32 -6.71
C THR A 126 -39.10 16.86 -5.77
N ARG A 127 -38.44 17.82 -5.12
CA ARG A 127 -37.36 17.54 -4.15
C ARG A 127 -37.82 17.75 -2.72
N ARG A 128 -37.55 16.78 -1.85
CA ARG A 128 -37.84 16.87 -0.41
C ARG A 128 -36.67 16.35 0.40
N ALA A 129 -36.36 17.03 1.50
CA ALA A 129 -35.30 16.66 2.43
C ALA A 129 -35.87 15.88 3.63
N PHE A 130 -35.21 14.77 3.98
CA PHE A 130 -35.60 13.92 5.10
C PHE A 130 -34.37 13.65 5.98
N PRO A 131 -34.51 13.60 7.31
CA PRO A 131 -33.39 13.25 8.18
C PRO A 131 -32.92 11.82 7.93
N LEU A 132 -31.60 11.63 7.87
CA LEU A 132 -31.00 10.29 7.87
C LEU A 132 -31.31 9.56 9.17
N GLY A 133 -31.38 8.23 9.09
CA GLY A 133 -31.79 7.37 10.20
C GLY A 133 -32.84 6.33 9.78
N PRO A 134 -33.59 5.77 10.76
CA PRO A 134 -34.61 4.77 10.49
C PRO A 134 -35.86 5.39 9.84
N GLY A 135 -36.68 4.56 9.19
CA GLY A 135 -37.97 4.97 8.63
C GLY A 135 -38.06 4.93 7.10
N PHE A 136 -37.00 4.45 6.44
CA PHE A 136 -36.98 4.30 4.98
C PHE A 136 -37.19 2.87 4.56
N TRP A 137 -37.76 2.67 3.37
CA TRP A 137 -37.81 1.39 2.68
C TRP A 137 -36.96 1.46 1.41
N PHE A 138 -36.15 0.43 1.19
CA PHE A 138 -35.40 0.20 -0.04
C PHE A 138 -35.83 -1.16 -0.60
N GLU A 139 -36.30 -1.20 -1.85
CA GLU A 139 -36.82 -2.42 -2.49
C GLU A 139 -37.87 -3.17 -1.62
N GLY A 140 -38.74 -2.41 -0.96
CA GLY A 140 -39.79 -2.96 -0.09
C GLY A 140 -39.32 -3.47 1.28
N ARG A 141 -38.06 -3.23 1.65
CA ARG A 141 -37.49 -3.66 2.93
C ARG A 141 -37.10 -2.46 3.80
N PRO A 142 -37.35 -2.50 5.13
CA PRO A 142 -36.98 -1.41 6.01
C PRO A 142 -35.46 -1.28 6.13
N VAL A 143 -34.96 -0.05 6.02
CA VAL A 143 -33.53 0.30 6.14
C VAL A 143 -33.33 1.47 7.08
N ILE A 144 -32.13 1.54 7.67
CA ILE A 144 -31.62 2.71 8.38
C ILE A 144 -30.64 3.40 7.42
N LEU A 145 -30.96 4.60 6.96
CA LEU A 145 -30.07 5.31 6.03
C LEU A 145 -28.94 5.99 6.80
N ASP A 146 -27.72 5.54 6.56
CA ASP A 146 -26.49 6.10 7.13
C ASP A 146 -25.90 7.18 6.21
N PRO A 147 -25.09 8.11 6.76
CA PRO A 147 -24.32 9.05 5.96
C PRO A 147 -23.50 8.36 4.87
N PRO A 148 -23.27 9.02 3.72
CA PRO A 148 -22.50 8.43 2.64
C PRO A 148 -21.08 8.13 3.13
N VAL A 149 -20.58 6.94 2.80
CA VAL A 149 -19.19 6.57 3.12
C VAL A 149 -18.27 7.57 2.42
N ALA A 150 -17.47 8.30 3.19
CA ALA A 150 -16.53 9.27 2.65
C ALA A 150 -15.63 8.55 1.64
N ARG A 151 -15.81 8.88 0.35
CA ARG A 151 -14.93 8.37 -0.70
C ARG A 151 -13.55 8.95 -0.40
N ARG A 152 -12.62 8.12 0.10
CA ARG A 152 -11.22 8.51 0.27
C ARG A 152 -10.78 9.10 -1.06
N ARG A 153 -10.61 10.42 -1.13
CA ARG A 153 -9.93 11.06 -2.24
C ARG A 153 -8.57 10.37 -2.33
N PRO A 154 -8.17 9.84 -3.50
CA PRO A 154 -6.79 9.41 -3.67
C PRO A 154 -5.94 10.60 -3.25
N SER A 155 -5.07 10.44 -2.27
CA SER A 155 -4.10 11.47 -1.94
C SER A 155 -3.41 11.82 -3.25
N ALA A 156 -3.52 13.06 -3.70
CA ALA A 156 -2.67 13.52 -4.78
C ALA A 156 -1.25 13.26 -4.28
N GLY A 157 -0.56 12.30 -4.90
CA GLY A 157 0.79 11.90 -4.48
C GLY A 157 1.73 13.10 -4.49
N PRO A 158 3.00 12.92 -4.06
CA PRO A 158 3.96 14.01 -4.04
C PRO A 158 4.00 14.74 -5.39
N ARG A 159 4.12 16.08 -5.36
CA ARG A 159 4.22 16.93 -6.56
C ARG A 159 5.51 17.73 -6.55
N SER A 160 6.04 18.02 -7.74
CA SER A 160 7.15 18.95 -7.92
C SER A 160 6.72 20.39 -7.61
N ALA A 161 7.69 21.30 -7.50
CA ALA A 161 7.42 22.75 -7.40
C ALA A 161 6.61 23.27 -8.60
N THR A 162 6.74 22.63 -9.76
CA THR A 162 5.99 22.95 -10.99
C THR A 162 4.63 22.23 -11.07
N GLY A 163 4.16 21.62 -9.98
CA GLY A 163 2.84 20.98 -9.89
C GLY A 163 2.74 19.57 -10.50
N ARG A 164 3.86 19.01 -10.96
CA ARG A 164 3.89 17.72 -11.65
C ARG A 164 3.88 16.56 -10.68
N ARG A 165 3.20 15.46 -11.00
CA ARG A 165 3.15 14.26 -10.17
C ARG A 165 4.52 13.58 -10.07
N LEU A 166 4.86 13.20 -8.84
CA LEU A 166 6.05 12.42 -8.49
C LEU A 166 5.64 11.04 -7.99
N THR A 167 6.55 10.07 -8.11
CA THR A 167 6.48 8.79 -7.41
C THR A 167 6.83 8.99 -5.93
N ALA A 168 6.58 7.97 -5.10
CA ALA A 168 6.92 8.04 -3.68
C ALA A 168 8.43 8.19 -3.45
N SER A 169 9.29 7.69 -4.34
CA SER A 169 10.76 7.88 -4.31
C SER A 169 11.21 9.30 -4.71
N GLY A 170 10.29 10.11 -5.23
CA GLY A 170 10.53 11.50 -5.66
C GLY A 170 10.96 11.65 -7.12
N SER A 171 10.89 10.59 -7.93
CA SER A 171 11.05 10.69 -9.39
C SER A 171 9.79 11.25 -10.06
N TYR A 172 9.90 11.65 -11.32
CA TYR A 172 8.72 12.07 -12.10
C TYR A 172 7.86 10.85 -12.45
N ALA A 173 6.58 10.93 -12.11
CA ALA A 173 5.62 9.91 -12.53
C ALA A 173 5.37 10.04 -14.03
N VAL A 174 5.48 8.92 -14.75
CA VAL A 174 5.11 8.80 -16.16
C VAL A 174 3.71 8.18 -16.21
N GLU A 175 2.76 8.85 -16.86
CA GLU A 175 1.39 8.35 -16.99
C GLU A 175 1.22 7.58 -18.32
N GLY A 176 0.39 6.52 -18.30
CA GLY A 176 0.01 5.79 -19.51
C GLY A 176 1.06 4.84 -20.07
N GLU A 177 2.10 4.51 -19.31
CA GLU A 177 3.13 3.58 -19.77
C GLU A 177 2.61 2.13 -19.80
N ARG A 178 2.92 1.40 -20.88
CA ARG A 178 2.60 -0.03 -20.98
C ARG A 178 3.48 -0.81 -19.99
N ALA A 179 2.94 -1.89 -19.43
CA ALA A 179 3.71 -2.83 -18.64
C ALA A 179 4.96 -3.27 -19.41
N ARG A 180 6.14 -3.09 -18.81
CA ARG A 180 7.42 -3.52 -19.37
C ARG A 180 7.66 -4.99 -19.02
N VAL A 181 8.34 -5.70 -19.92
CA VAL A 181 8.91 -7.01 -19.59
C VAL A 181 9.95 -6.79 -18.51
N ALA A 182 9.92 -7.63 -17.47
CA ALA A 182 10.92 -7.57 -16.42
C ALA A 182 12.31 -7.79 -17.02
N ARG A 183 13.28 -6.99 -16.56
CA ARG A 183 14.71 -7.18 -16.81
C ARG A 183 15.14 -8.59 -16.37
N ALA A 184 16.37 -8.99 -16.70
CA ALA A 184 16.97 -10.18 -16.12
C ALA A 184 17.43 -9.91 -14.67
N SER A 185 17.95 -8.70 -14.40
CA SER A 185 18.45 -8.30 -13.07
C SER A 185 17.36 -8.27 -12.00
N ARG A 186 17.73 -8.57 -10.75
CA ARG A 186 16.80 -8.67 -9.61
C ARG A 186 17.37 -7.97 -8.38
N ILE A 187 16.48 -7.55 -7.49
CA ILE A 187 16.83 -7.12 -6.13
C ILE A 187 16.28 -8.16 -5.16
N TRP A 188 17.09 -8.58 -4.20
CA TRP A 188 16.66 -9.36 -3.06
C TRP A 188 16.67 -8.52 -1.80
N VAL A 189 15.68 -8.75 -0.96
CA VAL A 189 15.59 -8.18 0.37
C VAL A 189 15.44 -9.31 1.39
N GLU A 190 15.97 -9.11 2.58
CA GLU A 190 16.02 -10.14 3.61
C GLU A 190 14.63 -10.61 4.03
N GLY A 191 13.75 -9.67 4.37
CA GLY A 191 12.45 -9.95 4.95
C GLY A 191 11.26 -9.36 4.19
N ARG A 192 10.08 -9.75 4.66
CA ARG A 192 8.79 -9.24 4.17
C ARG A 192 8.61 -7.75 4.41
N HIS A 193 9.05 -7.23 5.56
CA HIS A 193 8.88 -5.81 5.90
C HIS A 193 9.70 -4.92 4.96
N ASP A 194 10.92 -5.35 4.62
CA ASP A 194 11.76 -4.72 3.61
C ASP A 194 11.07 -4.67 2.26
N ALA A 195 10.55 -5.82 1.81
CA ALA A 195 9.84 -5.91 0.54
C ALA A 195 8.64 -4.97 0.49
N GLU A 196 7.85 -4.91 1.58
CA GLU A 196 6.69 -4.03 1.67
C GLU A 196 7.07 -2.55 1.73
N LEU A 197 8.19 -2.19 2.39
CA LEU A 197 8.69 -0.82 2.41
C LEU A 197 9.26 -0.39 1.05
N VAL A 198 10.03 -1.28 0.42
CA VAL A 198 10.59 -1.07 -0.91
C VAL A 198 9.46 -0.87 -1.93
N GLU A 199 8.45 -1.73 -1.90
CA GLU A 199 7.25 -1.60 -2.73
C GLU A 199 6.55 -0.26 -2.48
N ARG A 200 6.36 0.14 -1.22
CA ARG A 200 5.68 1.40 -0.87
C ARG A 200 6.37 2.63 -1.43
N VAL A 201 7.70 2.67 -1.44
CA VAL A 201 8.46 3.88 -1.79
C VAL A 201 9.01 3.84 -3.21
N TRP A 202 9.53 2.71 -3.68
CA TRP A 202 10.18 2.58 -4.98
C TRP A 202 9.40 1.71 -5.97
N GLY A 203 8.27 1.10 -5.60
CA GLY A 203 7.54 0.17 -6.48
C GLY A 203 7.19 0.76 -7.85
N ASP A 204 6.77 2.02 -7.91
CA ASP A 204 6.48 2.71 -9.19
C ASP A 204 7.75 2.83 -10.07
N ASP A 205 8.89 3.21 -9.49
CA ASP A 205 10.16 3.36 -10.19
C ASP A 205 10.72 2.00 -10.64
N LEU A 206 10.63 0.98 -9.80
CA LEU A 206 11.12 -0.36 -10.10
C LEU A 206 10.32 -1.00 -11.23
N ARG A 207 8.99 -0.78 -11.27
CA ARG A 207 8.14 -1.18 -12.40
C ARG A 207 8.53 -0.46 -13.69
N HIS A 208 8.85 0.84 -13.60
CA HIS A 208 9.34 1.60 -14.75
C HIS A 208 10.66 1.03 -15.28
N GLU A 209 11.57 0.64 -14.39
CA GLU A 209 12.84 0.04 -14.77
C GLU A 209 12.73 -1.45 -15.15
N GLY A 210 11.60 -2.10 -14.87
CA GLY A 210 11.40 -3.53 -15.07
C GLY A 210 12.18 -4.39 -14.06
N VAL A 211 12.56 -3.83 -12.91
CA VAL A 211 13.31 -4.54 -11.86
C VAL A 211 12.32 -5.18 -10.90
N VAL A 212 12.53 -6.46 -10.60
CA VAL A 212 11.71 -7.23 -9.67
C VAL A 212 12.43 -7.37 -8.33
N VAL A 213 11.67 -7.19 -7.25
CA VAL A 213 12.13 -7.41 -5.86
C VAL A 213 11.64 -8.78 -5.40
N LEU A 214 12.54 -9.55 -4.80
CA LEU A 214 12.30 -10.90 -4.28
C LEU A 214 12.70 -10.95 -2.80
N MET A 215 12.07 -11.84 -2.04
CA MET A 215 12.43 -12.07 -0.63
C MET A 215 13.44 -13.23 -0.55
N LEU A 216 14.38 -13.13 0.38
CA LEU A 216 15.33 -14.21 0.69
C LEU A 216 14.81 -15.17 1.76
N ASP A 217 13.91 -14.69 2.64
CA ASP A 217 13.51 -15.40 3.85
C ASP A 217 14.72 -15.72 4.76
N GLY A 218 15.62 -14.72 4.88
CA GLY A 218 16.86 -14.81 5.67
C GLY A 218 18.13 -14.89 4.81
N VAL A 219 19.20 -14.27 5.30
CA VAL A 219 20.48 -14.16 4.56
C VAL A 219 21.14 -15.51 4.26
N ASP A 220 20.83 -16.56 5.01
CA ASP A 220 21.36 -17.92 4.79
C ASP A 220 21.01 -18.48 3.40
N ASN A 221 19.88 -18.05 2.85
CA ASN A 221 19.41 -18.51 1.55
C ASN A 221 20.10 -17.79 0.39
N LEU A 222 20.94 -16.80 0.65
CA LEU A 222 21.50 -15.96 -0.40
C LEU A 222 22.39 -16.76 -1.38
N VAL A 223 23.28 -17.60 -0.85
CA VAL A 223 24.19 -18.43 -1.67
C VAL A 223 23.41 -19.35 -2.63
N PRO A 224 22.50 -20.23 -2.17
CA PRO A 224 21.77 -21.11 -3.08
C PRO A 224 20.90 -20.35 -4.07
N VAL A 225 20.29 -19.24 -3.65
CA VAL A 225 19.52 -18.37 -4.56
C VAL A 225 20.39 -17.80 -5.68
N LEU A 226 21.62 -17.40 -5.38
CA LEU A 226 22.54 -16.87 -6.38
C LEU A 226 23.12 -17.95 -7.30
N GLU A 227 23.32 -19.17 -6.80
CA GLU A 227 23.71 -20.30 -7.66
C GLU A 227 22.65 -20.57 -8.73
N ASP A 228 21.37 -20.62 -8.34
CA ASP A 228 20.25 -20.78 -9.27
C ASP A 228 20.06 -19.56 -10.18
N PHE A 229 20.34 -18.36 -9.65
CA PHE A 229 20.23 -17.12 -10.40
C PHE A 229 21.40 -16.91 -11.38
N ALA A 230 22.56 -17.52 -11.19
CA ALA A 230 23.74 -17.37 -12.03
C ALA A 230 23.99 -15.90 -12.49
N PRO A 231 24.38 -15.00 -11.56
CA PRO A 231 24.69 -13.60 -11.88
C PRO A 231 25.66 -13.45 -13.03
N SER A 232 25.45 -12.44 -13.87
CA SER A 232 26.31 -12.12 -15.00
C SER A 232 26.24 -10.64 -15.35
N PRO A 233 27.11 -10.14 -16.25
CA PRO A 233 27.13 -8.71 -16.60
C PRO A 233 25.82 -8.20 -17.19
N GLN A 234 25.01 -9.10 -17.77
CA GLN A 234 23.69 -8.78 -18.32
C GLN A 234 22.53 -9.04 -17.33
N ARG A 235 22.78 -9.76 -16.23
CA ARG A 235 21.81 -10.21 -15.23
C ARG A 235 22.41 -10.05 -13.83
N ARG A 236 22.30 -8.84 -13.28
CA ARG A 236 22.91 -8.49 -11.99
C ARG A 236 21.98 -8.79 -10.81
N ALA A 237 22.58 -9.05 -9.65
CA ALA A 237 21.88 -9.26 -8.40
C ALA A 237 22.18 -8.13 -7.41
N GLY A 238 21.18 -7.33 -7.06
CA GLY A 238 21.24 -6.43 -5.93
C GLY A 238 20.70 -7.11 -4.69
N VAL A 239 21.33 -6.93 -3.53
CA VAL A 239 20.88 -7.55 -2.27
C VAL A 239 20.92 -6.50 -1.17
N LEU A 240 19.79 -6.31 -0.50
CA LEU A 240 19.69 -5.52 0.72
C LEU A 240 19.47 -6.46 1.92
N VAL A 241 20.39 -6.42 2.88
CA VAL A 241 20.30 -7.15 4.15
C VAL A 241 20.23 -6.21 5.33
N ASP A 242 19.70 -6.70 6.44
CA ASP A 242 19.64 -5.97 7.68
C ASP A 242 21.02 -5.96 8.35
N HIS A 243 21.35 -4.88 9.05
CA HIS A 243 22.48 -4.79 9.98
C HIS A 243 23.84 -5.33 9.48
N LEU A 244 24.23 -5.04 8.23
CA LEU A 244 25.50 -5.49 7.65
C LEU A 244 26.72 -4.80 8.28
N VAL A 245 27.26 -5.39 9.35
CA VAL A 245 28.44 -4.91 10.09
C VAL A 245 29.59 -5.91 10.01
N ALA A 246 30.84 -5.44 9.98
CA ALA A 246 32.00 -6.30 9.94
C ALA A 246 31.99 -7.36 11.08
N GLY A 247 32.25 -8.62 10.73
CA GLY A 247 32.23 -9.73 11.69
C GLY A 247 30.83 -10.28 12.02
N SER A 248 29.76 -9.69 11.50
CA SER A 248 28.40 -10.26 11.53
C SER A 248 28.30 -11.50 10.63
N LYS A 249 27.18 -12.23 10.75
CA LYS A 249 26.91 -13.39 9.92
C LYS A 249 26.66 -12.96 8.46
N GLU A 250 25.91 -11.89 8.30
CA GLU A 250 25.56 -11.24 7.04
C GLU A 250 26.83 -10.81 6.29
N TRP A 251 27.80 -10.26 7.02
CA TRP A 251 29.11 -9.88 6.46
C TRP A 251 29.90 -11.09 5.95
N ARG A 252 29.93 -12.20 6.69
CA ARG A 252 30.61 -13.43 6.23
C ARG A 252 29.97 -13.98 4.96
N ILE A 253 28.64 -13.97 4.88
CA ILE A 253 27.91 -14.43 3.69
C ILE A 253 28.18 -13.49 2.50
N ALA A 254 28.21 -12.17 2.72
CA ALA A 254 28.55 -11.21 1.66
C ALA A 254 29.96 -11.44 1.09
N GLU A 255 30.95 -11.73 1.94
CA GLU A 255 32.31 -12.06 1.50
C GLU A 255 32.36 -13.39 0.74
N GLN A 256 31.60 -14.40 1.18
CA GLN A 256 31.47 -15.66 0.44
C GLN A 256 30.89 -15.42 -0.97
N VAL A 257 29.83 -14.61 -1.08
CA VAL A 257 29.20 -14.25 -2.36
C VAL A 257 30.18 -13.57 -3.31
N ARG A 258 31.03 -12.68 -2.81
CA ARG A 258 32.07 -12.03 -3.63
C ARG A 258 33.07 -13.02 -4.22
N ALA A 259 33.36 -14.11 -3.52
CA ALA A 259 34.27 -15.15 -3.98
C ALA A 259 33.62 -16.18 -4.92
N MET A 260 32.28 -16.16 -5.08
CA MET A 260 31.57 -17.08 -5.96
C MET A 260 31.72 -16.70 -7.45
N PRO A 261 31.53 -17.65 -8.38
CA PRO A 261 31.38 -17.34 -9.80
C PRO A 261 30.26 -16.32 -10.02
N GLY A 262 30.55 -15.22 -10.73
CA GLY A 262 29.60 -14.13 -10.94
C GLY A 262 29.49 -13.16 -9.76
N GLY A 263 30.32 -13.29 -8.72
CA GLY A 263 30.32 -12.41 -7.53
C GLY A 263 30.51 -10.92 -7.87
N ASP A 264 31.26 -10.60 -8.93
CA ASP A 264 31.42 -9.23 -9.44
C ASP A 264 30.10 -8.60 -9.97
N ASP A 265 29.12 -9.44 -10.30
CA ASP A 265 27.78 -9.06 -10.75
C ASP A 265 26.74 -9.10 -9.62
N VAL A 266 27.21 -9.23 -8.37
CA VAL A 266 26.39 -9.15 -7.16
C VAL A 266 26.82 -7.96 -6.30
N LEU A 267 25.85 -7.14 -5.91
CA LEU A 267 26.06 -6.05 -4.96
C LEU A 267 25.26 -6.31 -3.69
N VAL A 268 25.96 -6.70 -2.62
CA VAL A 268 25.38 -6.86 -1.28
C VAL A 268 25.60 -5.58 -0.48
N LEU A 269 24.51 -4.94 -0.09
CA LEU A 269 24.48 -3.79 0.79
C LEU A 269 23.65 -4.11 2.02
N GLY A 270 23.88 -3.37 3.10
CA GLY A 270 22.95 -3.38 4.22
C GLY A 270 22.69 -2.00 4.79
N HIS A 271 21.62 -1.92 5.56
CA HIS A 271 21.29 -0.72 6.30
C HIS A 271 21.82 -0.79 7.74
N PRO A 272 22.11 0.37 8.38
CA PRO A 272 22.72 0.38 9.71
C PRO A 272 21.77 -0.03 10.83
N TYR A 273 20.49 -0.27 10.51
CA TYR A 273 19.46 -0.62 11.46
C TYR A 273 19.47 -2.11 11.79
N VAL A 274 19.08 -2.42 13.03
CA VAL A 274 18.83 -3.80 13.46
C VAL A 274 17.60 -4.35 12.76
N ASP A 275 16.63 -3.48 12.47
CA ASP A 275 15.43 -3.80 11.70
C ASP A 275 14.98 -2.59 10.86
N VAL A 276 14.44 -2.86 9.68
CA VAL A 276 13.94 -1.86 8.73
C VAL A 276 12.90 -0.91 9.32
N TRP A 277 12.20 -1.27 10.41
CA TRP A 277 11.28 -0.37 11.12
C TRP A 277 11.97 0.96 11.48
N GLN A 278 13.23 0.89 11.91
CA GLN A 278 14.01 2.05 12.34
C GLN A 278 14.44 2.96 11.18
N ALA A 279 14.29 2.50 9.93
CA ALA A 279 14.53 3.32 8.75
C ALA A 279 13.39 4.32 8.46
N VAL A 280 12.23 4.16 9.11
CA VAL A 280 11.15 5.16 9.09
C VAL A 280 11.49 6.25 10.10
N LYS A 281 11.41 7.51 9.67
CA LYS A 281 11.65 8.65 10.55
C LYS A 281 10.71 8.66 11.76
N PRO A 282 11.24 8.80 12.99
CA PRO A 282 10.45 8.69 14.22
C PRO A 282 9.34 9.74 14.30
N GLU A 283 9.54 10.93 13.75
CA GLU A 283 8.55 12.02 13.81
C GLU A 283 7.28 11.68 13.02
N ARG A 284 7.32 10.70 12.10
CA ARG A 284 6.15 10.20 11.39
C ARG A 284 5.18 9.46 12.29
N LEU A 285 5.66 8.99 13.42
CA LEU A 285 4.91 8.27 14.44
C LEU A 285 4.67 9.13 15.68
N GLY A 286 5.04 10.41 15.64
CA GLY A 286 4.98 11.31 16.80
C GLY A 286 6.05 11.03 17.84
N LEU A 287 7.16 10.39 17.45
CA LEU A 287 8.28 10.06 18.32
C LEU A 287 9.41 11.06 18.10
N GLU A 288 10.15 11.39 19.16
CA GLU A 288 11.40 12.15 19.05
C GLU A 288 12.56 11.27 18.56
N ARG A 289 12.59 10.01 19.01
CA ARG A 289 13.51 8.97 18.56
C ARG A 289 12.86 7.60 18.71
N TRP A 290 13.40 6.60 18.01
CA TRP A 290 13.04 5.20 18.27
C TRP A 290 13.48 4.79 19.68
N PRO A 291 12.71 3.91 20.36
CA PRO A 291 13.11 3.36 21.65
C PRO A 291 14.37 2.51 21.51
N ASP A 292 15.23 2.60 22.52
CA ASP A 292 16.43 1.79 22.63
C ASP A 292 16.06 0.41 23.18
N ILE A 293 16.19 -0.64 22.36
CA ILE A 293 15.82 -2.01 22.75
C ILE A 293 17.08 -2.76 23.23
N PRO A 294 17.09 -3.32 24.46
CA PRO A 294 18.23 -4.06 24.97
C PRO A 294 18.59 -5.25 24.08
N ARG A 295 19.90 -5.47 23.91
CA ARG A 295 20.41 -6.65 23.18
C ARG A 295 19.87 -7.94 23.78
N GLY A 296 19.54 -8.90 22.93
CA GLY A 296 18.93 -10.17 23.32
C GLY A 296 17.40 -10.14 23.40
N THR A 297 16.78 -8.96 23.30
CA THR A 297 15.34 -8.82 23.11
C THR A 297 15.03 -8.81 21.61
N ASP A 298 13.96 -9.49 21.20
CA ASP A 298 13.47 -9.36 19.83
C ASP A 298 13.13 -7.89 19.54
N ILE A 299 13.71 -7.34 18.47
CA ILE A 299 13.65 -5.92 18.16
C ILE A 299 12.21 -5.46 17.88
N LYS A 300 11.39 -6.29 17.21
CA LYS A 300 10.01 -5.95 16.87
C LYS A 300 9.14 -5.97 18.11
N HIS A 301 9.22 -7.04 18.90
CA HIS A 301 8.52 -7.17 20.17
C HIS A 301 8.88 -6.04 21.13
N GLY A 302 10.18 -5.86 21.40
CA GLY A 302 10.67 -4.82 22.31
C GLY A 302 10.29 -3.41 21.86
N THR A 303 10.29 -3.14 20.55
CA THR A 303 9.82 -1.85 20.02
C THR A 303 8.35 -1.62 20.33
N LEU A 304 7.49 -2.62 20.11
CA LEU A 304 6.05 -2.48 20.40
C LEU A 304 5.79 -2.34 21.90
N GLU A 305 6.46 -3.13 22.73
CA GLU A 305 6.39 -3.04 24.19
C GLU A 305 6.77 -1.65 24.68
N ALA A 306 7.92 -1.12 24.24
CA ALA A 306 8.40 0.20 24.62
C ALA A 306 7.46 1.34 24.15
N LEU A 307 6.75 1.15 23.04
CA LEU A 307 5.76 2.09 22.52
C LEU A 307 4.37 1.93 23.16
N GLY A 308 4.19 0.96 24.06
CA GLY A 308 2.90 0.63 24.68
C GLY A 308 1.88 0.10 23.67
N TRP A 309 2.34 -0.50 22.57
CA TRP A 309 1.48 -1.13 21.56
C TRP A 309 1.29 -2.62 21.87
N PRO A 310 0.21 -3.24 21.39
CA PRO A 310 0.04 -4.69 21.46
C PRO A 310 1.26 -5.43 20.87
N HIS A 311 1.73 -6.49 21.55
CA HIS A 311 2.98 -7.19 21.24
C HIS A 311 2.96 -8.69 21.60
N ALA A 312 1.79 -9.27 21.86
CA ALA A 312 1.71 -10.63 22.39
C ALA A 312 1.99 -11.73 21.36
N ASP A 313 1.72 -11.46 20.07
CA ASP A 313 1.83 -12.46 19.01
C ASP A 313 2.26 -11.87 17.65
N GLN A 314 2.43 -12.74 16.66
CA GLN A 314 2.78 -12.32 15.30
C GLN A 314 1.72 -11.43 14.64
N ALA A 315 0.45 -11.53 15.04
CA ALA A 315 -0.60 -10.67 14.52
C ALA A 315 -0.47 -9.23 15.07
N ASP A 316 0.01 -9.08 16.30
CA ASP A 316 0.42 -7.80 16.88
C ASP A 316 1.63 -7.22 16.15
N ILE A 317 2.66 -8.02 15.86
CA ILE A 317 3.81 -7.58 15.04
C ILE A 317 3.34 -7.04 13.69
N ALA A 318 2.46 -7.79 13.00
CA ALA A 318 1.91 -7.38 11.71
C ALA A 318 1.05 -6.10 11.80
N ARG A 319 0.30 -5.91 12.90
CA ARG A 319 -0.46 -4.67 13.16
C ARG A 319 0.47 -3.49 13.39
N GLY A 320 1.52 -3.69 14.18
CA GLY A 320 2.57 -2.71 14.43
C GLY A 320 3.24 -2.26 13.13
N TRP A 321 3.69 -3.22 12.32
CA TRP A 321 4.28 -2.92 11.02
C TRP A 321 3.32 -2.18 10.10
N LYS A 322 2.06 -2.63 9.98
CA LYS A 322 1.05 -1.95 9.16
C LYS A 322 0.82 -0.51 9.60
N ARG A 323 0.87 -0.23 10.91
CA ARG A 323 0.78 1.13 11.45
C ARG A 323 1.99 1.97 11.03
N ILE A 324 3.20 1.43 11.14
CA ILE A 324 4.46 2.09 10.75
C ILE A 324 4.48 2.38 9.25
N LEU A 325 4.27 1.36 8.41
CA LEU A 325 4.21 1.48 6.95
C LEU A 325 3.08 2.43 6.49
N GLY A 326 1.98 2.51 7.25
CA GLY A 326 0.90 3.45 7.03
C GLY A 326 1.32 4.93 7.12
N ALA A 327 2.35 5.24 7.90
CA ALA A 327 2.88 6.60 8.06
C ALA A 327 3.83 7.02 6.92
N VAL A 328 4.36 6.06 6.16
CA VAL A 328 5.28 6.31 5.03
C VAL A 328 4.49 6.71 3.79
N ARG A 329 4.67 7.96 3.35
CA ARG A 329 3.99 8.53 2.16
C ARG A 329 4.96 8.79 1.02
N SER A 330 6.22 9.06 1.32
CA SER A 330 7.28 9.29 0.34
C SER A 330 8.65 9.03 0.95
N TYR A 331 9.70 9.03 0.11
CA TYR A 331 11.10 8.92 0.52
C TYR A 331 11.50 9.90 1.63
N LYS A 332 10.84 11.06 1.73
CA LYS A 332 11.13 12.08 2.76
C LYS A 332 10.86 11.61 4.19
N ASP A 333 10.01 10.58 4.31
CA ASP A 333 9.59 9.98 5.57
C ASP A 333 10.57 8.86 6.00
N LEU A 334 11.63 8.59 5.22
CA LEU A 334 12.67 7.60 5.53
C LEU A 334 14.01 8.26 5.84
N GLU A 335 14.85 7.52 6.56
CA GLU A 335 16.21 7.90 6.89
C GLU A 335 17.13 7.87 5.67
N PRO A 336 18.03 8.86 5.49
CA PRO A 336 18.92 8.95 4.32
C PRO A 336 19.83 7.74 4.13
N SER A 337 20.18 7.03 5.20
CA SER A 337 21.05 5.85 5.18
C SER A 337 20.44 4.71 4.35
N LEU A 338 19.14 4.44 4.49
CA LEU A 338 18.43 3.44 3.69
C LEU A 338 18.24 3.94 2.26
N LEU A 339 17.89 5.22 2.09
CA LEU A 339 17.69 5.80 0.76
C LEU A 339 18.94 5.65 -0.11
N GLY A 340 20.12 5.99 0.42
CA GLY A 340 21.38 5.88 -0.30
C GLY A 340 21.67 4.44 -0.75
N ARG A 341 21.44 3.45 0.12
CA ARG A 341 21.64 2.04 -0.19
C ARG A 341 20.69 1.55 -1.28
N MET A 342 19.41 1.93 -1.22
CA MET A 342 18.45 1.55 -2.25
C MET A 342 18.77 2.17 -3.61
N GLU A 343 19.14 3.45 -3.65
CA GLU A 343 19.53 4.09 -4.91
C GLU A 343 20.80 3.43 -5.50
N GLU A 344 21.77 3.08 -4.65
CA GLU A 344 22.98 2.36 -5.05
C GLU A 344 22.66 0.97 -5.66
N LEU A 345 21.74 0.21 -5.07
CA LEU A 345 21.27 -1.06 -5.63
C LEU A 345 20.56 -0.88 -6.97
N ILE A 346 19.66 0.11 -7.07
CA ILE A 346 18.90 0.38 -8.30
C ILE A 346 19.86 0.75 -9.42
N ASP A 347 20.81 1.65 -9.17
CA ASP A 347 21.79 2.08 -10.15
C ASP A 347 22.67 0.89 -10.60
N PHE A 348 23.05 -0.01 -9.68
CA PHE A 348 23.81 -1.22 -10.01
C PHE A 348 23.05 -2.19 -10.93
N VAL A 349 21.79 -2.51 -10.62
CA VAL A 349 21.00 -3.49 -11.37
C VAL A 349 20.42 -2.96 -12.68
N THR A 350 20.38 -1.63 -12.85
CA THR A 350 19.91 -0.95 -14.07
C THR A 350 21.04 -0.39 -14.93
N ALA A 351 22.30 -0.61 -14.54
CA ALA A 351 23.48 -0.12 -15.24
C ALA A 351 23.49 -0.52 -16.74
N PRO A 352 24.10 0.30 -17.62
CA PRO A 352 24.20 -0.02 -19.05
C PRO A 352 24.81 -1.41 -19.29
N GLY A 353 24.21 -2.17 -20.21
CA GLY A 353 24.62 -3.56 -20.51
C GLY A 353 23.77 -4.62 -19.83
N THR A 354 23.04 -4.27 -18.77
CA THR A 354 21.99 -5.14 -18.20
C THR A 354 20.78 -5.19 -19.13
N ARG A 355 20.13 -6.36 -19.24
CA ARG A 355 18.96 -6.59 -20.12
C ARG A 355 17.66 -6.63 -19.35
#